data_AF-A0AAD9G7A4-F1
#
_entry.id   AF-A0AAD9G7A4-F1
#
_cell.length_a   1.000
_cell.length_b   1.000
_cell.length_c   1.000
_cell.angle_alpha   90.00
_cell.angle_beta   90.00
_cell.angle_gamma   90.00
#
_symmetry.space_group_name_H-M   'P 1'
#
loop_
_entity.id
_entity.type
_entity.pdbx_description
1 polymer ?
#
loop_
_entity_poly.entity_id
_entity_poly.type
_entity_poly.pdbx_seq_one_letter_code
_entity_poly.pdbx_strand_id
1 'polypeptide(L)'
;MMRIPFADDLHCHLRQGDMMALVTRYIIQGGCDRVLVMPNTTPPITTCAQAGAYRRQLLDIEPNVDFLMTLYLSDKVTPDDLHNYAKENNVQGIKCYPVGTTTNSQHGFKSLEEFYPLFSEMERLGLSLHIHGEQPGASPLCAEQQFITHVENVARAFPKLKVVAEHISTKQSIEAVQRIHNLGASVTPHHIFITVDDVLSDTRGVTLDNITDFVKDPHLYCKPLAKSVEDRDAIRQAIKSKSEKLFLGSDSAPHSLVSKQGKTPPAGVFTQPFIMNYLATAFKQLDCFEYLEAFACKNGAMFLGLPPKQTRWLQVVEDETVTVPDTIENILVPFMAGKQIVKTVY
;
A
#
# COMPACT_ATOMS: atom_id res chain seq x y z
N MET A 1 -10.76 -11.38 -23.31
CA MET A 1 -10.86 -12.00 -21.97
C MET A 1 -9.49 -12.55 -21.59
N MET A 2 -9.00 -12.23 -20.40
CA MET A 2 -7.69 -12.68 -19.91
C MET A 2 -7.88 -13.41 -18.58
N ARG A 3 -7.26 -14.58 -18.45
CA ARG A 3 -7.25 -15.36 -17.21
C ARG A 3 -5.97 -15.02 -16.44
N ILE A 4 -6.12 -14.47 -15.25
CA ILE A 4 -5.02 -13.97 -14.41
C ILE A 4 -5.09 -14.66 -13.06
N PRO A 5 -3.95 -15.00 -12.42
CA PRO A 5 -3.95 -15.41 -11.03
C PRO A 5 -4.61 -14.35 -10.13
N PHE A 6 -5.08 -14.76 -8.96
CA PHE A 6 -5.37 -13.80 -7.91
C PHE A 6 -4.10 -13.03 -7.56
N ALA A 7 -4.25 -11.73 -7.30
CA ALA A 7 -3.15 -10.81 -7.10
C ALA A 7 -2.53 -10.92 -5.70
N ASP A 8 -1.31 -10.38 -5.58
CA ASP A 8 -0.63 -10.09 -4.33
C ASP A 8 -0.87 -8.61 -3.99
N ASP A 9 -1.66 -8.32 -2.96
CA ASP A 9 -1.80 -6.96 -2.45
C ASP A 9 -0.75 -6.70 -1.37
N LEU A 10 0.38 -6.11 -1.77
CA LEU A 10 1.54 -5.94 -0.89
C LEU A 10 1.51 -4.65 -0.07
N HIS A 11 0.32 -4.03 0.10
CA HIS A 11 0.10 -2.96 1.06
C HIS A 11 -1.38 -2.83 1.42
N CYS A 12 -1.82 -3.37 2.56
CA CYS A 12 -3.23 -3.34 2.95
C CYS A 12 -3.45 -3.03 4.43
N HIS A 13 -4.50 -2.26 4.73
CA HIS A 13 -4.93 -1.95 6.09
C HIS A 13 -6.26 -2.63 6.43
N LEU A 14 -6.21 -3.65 7.30
CA LEU A 14 -7.39 -4.41 7.70
C LEU A 14 -8.03 -3.94 9.02
N ARG A 15 -7.44 -2.95 9.71
CA ARG A 15 -7.99 -2.36 10.95
C ARG A 15 -8.24 -3.41 12.05
N GLN A 16 -9.17 -3.18 12.97
CA GLN A 16 -9.51 -4.11 14.06
C GLN A 16 -11.03 -4.12 14.29
N GLY A 17 -11.52 -5.10 15.06
CA GLY A 17 -12.93 -5.21 15.42
C GLY A 17 -13.86 -5.36 14.22
N ASP A 18 -15.02 -4.71 14.27
CA ASP A 18 -16.05 -4.83 13.22
C ASP A 18 -15.56 -4.36 11.85
N MET A 19 -14.70 -3.34 11.82
CA MET A 19 -14.11 -2.87 10.56
C MET A 19 -13.22 -3.96 9.93
N MET A 20 -12.45 -4.68 10.74
CA MET A 20 -11.65 -5.82 10.26
C MET A 20 -12.52 -6.96 9.75
N ALA A 21 -13.57 -7.32 10.50
CA ALA A 21 -14.53 -8.35 10.08
C ALA A 21 -15.18 -8.01 8.73
N LEU A 22 -15.51 -6.73 8.52
CA LEU A 22 -16.08 -6.23 7.28
C LEU A 22 -15.08 -6.29 6.12
N VAL A 23 -13.95 -5.62 6.23
CA VAL A 23 -13.06 -5.39 5.08
C VAL A 23 -12.27 -6.63 4.66
N THR A 24 -12.00 -7.54 5.59
CA THR A 24 -11.30 -8.80 5.29
C THR A 24 -12.09 -9.68 4.31
N ARG A 25 -13.42 -9.67 4.39
CA ARG A 25 -14.30 -10.42 3.49
C ARG A 25 -14.23 -9.97 2.03
N TYR A 26 -13.82 -8.71 1.81
CA TYR A 26 -13.72 -8.14 0.46
C TYR A 26 -12.38 -8.43 -0.22
N ILE A 27 -11.42 -9.10 0.43
CA ILE A 27 -10.12 -9.42 -0.16
C ILE A 27 -10.28 -10.34 -1.39
N ILE A 28 -11.04 -11.43 -1.24
CA ILE A 28 -11.33 -12.37 -2.34
C ILE A 28 -12.11 -11.69 -3.45
N GLN A 29 -13.11 -10.89 -3.08
CA GLN A 29 -13.91 -10.11 -4.03
C GLN A 29 -13.06 -9.09 -4.79
N GLY A 30 -12.00 -8.55 -4.19
CA GLY A 30 -11.03 -7.69 -4.85
C GLY A 30 -10.12 -8.40 -5.85
N GLY A 31 -10.13 -9.74 -5.84
CA GLY A 31 -9.28 -10.59 -6.68
C GLY A 31 -7.89 -10.80 -6.10
N CYS A 32 -7.73 -10.70 -4.79
CA CYS A 32 -6.45 -10.93 -4.09
C CYS A 32 -6.55 -12.16 -3.18
N ASP A 33 -5.46 -12.91 -3.05
CA ASP A 33 -5.38 -14.04 -2.12
C ASP A 33 -4.06 -14.14 -1.35
N ARG A 34 -3.21 -13.13 -1.49
CA ARG A 34 -2.07 -12.89 -0.62
C ARG A 34 -2.02 -11.41 -0.31
N VAL A 35 -1.88 -11.08 0.97
CA VAL A 35 -1.99 -9.71 1.44
C VAL A 35 -0.89 -9.41 2.44
N LEU A 36 -0.10 -8.36 2.21
CA LEU A 36 0.83 -7.81 3.18
C LEU A 36 0.11 -6.82 4.10
N VAL A 37 -0.11 -7.26 5.34
CA VAL A 37 -0.92 -6.56 6.32
C VAL A 37 -0.08 -5.54 7.08
N MET A 38 -0.53 -4.28 7.05
CA MET A 38 0.15 -3.17 7.71
C MET A 38 -0.11 -3.14 9.22
N PRO A 39 0.85 -2.71 10.06
CA PRO A 39 0.84 -2.97 11.51
C PRO A 39 0.41 -1.78 12.37
N ASN A 40 -0.08 -0.70 11.77
CA ASN A 40 -0.50 0.53 12.45
C ASN A 40 -1.91 0.43 13.07
N THR A 41 -2.20 -0.71 13.70
CA THR A 41 -3.35 -0.91 14.58
C THR A 41 -3.24 -0.06 15.84
N THR A 42 -4.26 -0.09 16.70
CA THR A 42 -4.26 0.63 17.98
C THR A 42 -4.42 -0.37 19.14
N PRO A 43 -3.35 -0.70 19.89
CA PRO A 43 -1.96 -0.26 19.72
C PRO A 43 -1.27 -0.88 18.49
N PRO A 44 -0.12 -0.33 18.03
CA PRO A 44 0.62 -0.88 16.90
C PRO A 44 1.18 -2.28 17.21
N ILE A 45 1.23 -3.13 16.20
CA ILE A 45 1.82 -4.47 16.29
C ILE A 45 3.33 -4.34 16.24
N THR A 46 4.01 -4.64 17.35
CA THR A 46 5.46 -4.42 17.53
C THR A 46 6.23 -5.70 17.88
N THR A 47 5.54 -6.85 17.95
CA THR A 47 6.15 -8.17 18.23
C THR A 47 5.56 -9.25 17.32
N CYS A 48 6.33 -10.29 17.04
CA CYS A 48 5.90 -11.44 16.24
C CYS A 48 4.69 -12.15 16.86
N ALA A 49 4.62 -12.23 18.19
CA ALA A 49 3.47 -12.82 18.89
C ALA A 49 2.16 -12.04 18.65
N GLN A 50 2.22 -10.70 18.67
CA GLN A 50 1.06 -9.86 18.32
C GLN A 50 0.66 -10.04 16.85
N ALA A 51 1.64 -10.09 15.94
CA ALA A 51 1.41 -10.34 14.53
C ALA A 51 0.71 -11.70 14.30
N GLY A 52 1.16 -12.76 14.97
CA GLY A 52 0.53 -14.08 14.90
C GLY A 52 -0.88 -14.11 15.47
N ALA A 53 -1.13 -13.42 16.59
CA ALA A 53 -2.46 -13.30 17.16
C ALA A 53 -3.44 -12.58 16.21
N TYR A 54 -3.00 -11.48 15.61
CA TYR A 54 -3.79 -10.75 14.63
C TYR A 54 -4.02 -11.58 13.35
N ARG A 55 -2.99 -12.27 12.86
CA ARG A 55 -3.09 -13.19 11.71
C ARG A 55 -4.16 -14.27 11.92
N ARG A 56 -4.25 -14.86 13.12
CA ARG A 56 -5.28 -15.86 13.44
C ARG A 56 -6.69 -15.28 13.31
N GLN A 57 -6.92 -14.07 13.83
CA GLN A 57 -8.22 -13.39 13.70
C GLN A 57 -8.62 -13.16 12.24
N LEU A 58 -7.65 -12.81 11.39
CA LEU A 58 -7.88 -12.63 9.95
C LEU A 58 -8.21 -13.95 9.26
N LEU A 59 -7.50 -15.03 9.59
CA LEU A 59 -7.75 -16.37 9.06
C LEU A 59 -9.11 -16.95 9.51
N ASP A 60 -9.57 -16.61 10.71
CA ASP A 60 -10.90 -16.99 11.19
C ASP A 60 -12.02 -16.37 10.33
N ILE A 61 -11.75 -15.22 9.70
CA ILE A 61 -12.70 -14.53 8.79
C ILE A 61 -12.57 -15.04 7.36
N GLU A 62 -11.35 -15.14 6.84
CA GLU A 62 -11.08 -15.56 5.47
C GLU A 62 -9.89 -16.55 5.42
N PRO A 63 -10.15 -17.86 5.53
CA PRO A 63 -9.09 -18.87 5.65
C PRO A 63 -8.33 -19.11 4.34
N ASN A 64 -8.82 -18.62 3.19
CA ASN A 64 -8.17 -18.85 1.90
C ASN A 64 -7.14 -17.77 1.54
N VAL A 65 -6.98 -16.73 2.36
CA VAL A 65 -6.00 -15.65 2.13
C VAL A 65 -4.69 -15.95 2.85
N ASP A 66 -3.59 -15.84 2.12
CA ASP A 66 -2.23 -15.85 2.67
C ASP A 66 -1.90 -14.47 3.27
N PHE A 67 -2.17 -14.31 4.56
CA PHE A 67 -1.83 -13.11 5.31
C PHE A 67 -0.36 -13.09 5.68
N LEU A 68 0.38 -12.18 5.03
CA LEU A 68 1.76 -11.85 5.29
C LEU A 68 1.80 -10.70 6.31
N MET A 69 2.47 -10.90 7.44
CA MET A 69 2.45 -9.93 8.53
C MET A 69 3.65 -8.99 8.47
N THR A 70 3.49 -7.79 9.01
CA THR A 70 4.60 -6.86 9.26
C THR A 70 4.59 -6.41 10.72
N LEU A 71 5.74 -5.91 11.20
CA LEU A 71 5.84 -5.22 12.49
C LEU A 71 6.00 -3.72 12.29
N TYR A 72 5.46 -2.93 13.21
CA TYR A 72 5.63 -1.48 13.26
C TYR A 72 7.03 -1.16 13.81
N LEU A 73 7.84 -0.41 13.06
CA LEU A 73 9.17 0.01 13.52
C LEU A 73 9.07 0.80 14.83
N SER A 74 9.68 0.28 15.90
CA SER A 74 9.76 0.94 17.20
C SER A 74 10.94 0.36 18.00
N ASP A 75 11.23 0.98 19.13
CA ASP A 75 12.20 0.49 20.12
C ASP A 75 11.84 -0.88 20.74
N LYS A 76 10.60 -1.34 20.56
CA LYS A 76 10.13 -2.65 21.03
C LYS A 76 10.45 -3.80 20.09
N VAL A 77 10.82 -3.53 18.83
CA VAL A 77 11.16 -4.59 17.89
C VAL A 77 12.61 -5.01 18.14
N THR A 78 12.82 -6.27 18.55
CA THR A 78 14.15 -6.78 18.87
C THR A 78 14.62 -7.82 17.85
N PRO A 79 15.94 -7.90 17.57
CA PRO A 79 16.49 -8.95 16.72
C PRO A 79 16.16 -10.38 17.20
N ASP A 80 16.12 -10.60 18.51
CA ASP A 80 15.80 -11.92 19.09
C ASP A 80 14.35 -12.33 18.80
N ASP A 81 13.39 -11.40 18.87
CA ASP A 81 12.00 -11.68 18.52
C ASP A 81 11.88 -12.06 17.03
N LEU A 82 12.54 -11.31 16.15
CA LEU A 82 12.55 -11.60 14.71
C LEU A 82 13.19 -12.96 14.40
N HIS A 83 14.37 -13.23 14.97
CA HIS A 83 15.09 -14.47 14.73
C HIS A 83 14.29 -15.70 15.16
N ASN A 84 13.65 -15.63 16.34
CA ASN A 84 12.99 -16.78 16.92
C ASN A 84 11.57 -17.00 16.38
N TYR A 85 10.85 -15.92 16.02
CA TYR A 85 9.40 -16.01 15.83
C TYR A 85 8.87 -15.44 14.51
N ALA A 86 9.68 -14.75 13.70
CA ALA A 86 9.17 -14.14 12.47
C ALA A 86 8.57 -15.18 11.50
N LYS A 87 9.30 -16.27 11.26
CA LYS A 87 8.87 -17.35 10.34
C LYS A 87 7.58 -18.02 10.80
N GLU A 88 7.47 -18.34 12.10
CA GLU A 88 6.28 -18.99 12.67
C GLU A 88 5.02 -18.11 12.53
N ASN A 89 5.18 -16.80 12.68
CA ASN A 89 4.08 -15.85 12.65
C ASN A 89 3.84 -15.22 11.26
N ASN A 90 4.51 -15.76 10.23
CA ASN A 90 4.47 -15.27 8.84
C ASN A 90 4.84 -13.78 8.70
N VAL A 91 5.73 -13.27 9.56
CA VAL A 91 6.25 -11.91 9.50
C VAL A 91 7.27 -11.82 8.37
N GLN A 92 6.99 -10.96 7.39
CA GLN A 92 7.87 -10.76 6.23
C GLN A 92 8.84 -9.60 6.43
N GLY A 93 8.51 -8.65 7.30
CA GLY A 93 9.28 -7.42 7.38
C GLY A 93 8.79 -6.43 8.42
N ILE A 94 9.41 -5.26 8.39
CA ILE A 94 9.07 -4.12 9.24
C ILE A 94 8.53 -2.99 8.37
N LYS A 95 7.44 -2.36 8.82
CA LYS A 95 6.88 -1.14 8.24
C LYS A 95 7.28 0.07 9.07
N CYS A 96 7.87 1.04 8.39
CA CYS A 96 8.35 2.30 8.94
C CYS A 96 7.35 3.41 8.65
N TYR A 97 6.98 4.14 9.70
CA TYR A 97 6.17 5.35 9.62
C TYR A 97 6.98 6.51 10.22
N PRO A 98 7.28 7.57 9.47
CA PRO A 98 7.84 8.79 10.03
C PRO A 98 6.86 9.42 11.02
N VAL A 99 7.37 10.04 12.09
CA VAL A 99 6.53 10.66 13.12
C VAL A 99 5.60 11.72 12.48
N GLY A 100 4.30 11.60 12.74
CA GLY A 100 3.30 12.62 12.39
C GLY A 100 2.90 12.71 10.92
N THR A 101 3.45 11.87 10.02
CA THR A 101 3.13 11.98 8.59
C THR A 101 1.81 11.33 8.19
N THR A 102 1.32 10.31 8.90
CA THR A 102 0.11 9.54 8.55
C THR A 102 -0.66 8.98 9.77
N THR A 103 -1.80 8.32 9.52
CA THR A 103 -2.70 7.77 10.55
C THR A 103 -1.96 6.79 11.47
N ASN A 104 -2.08 7.02 12.79
CA ASN A 104 -1.42 6.26 13.87
C ASN A 104 0.14 6.28 13.83
N SER A 105 0.78 7.30 13.24
CA SER A 105 2.25 7.40 13.21
C SER A 105 2.90 8.12 14.40
N GLN A 106 2.18 8.29 15.52
CA GLN A 106 2.68 9.01 16.71
C GLN A 106 3.90 8.34 17.40
N HIS A 107 4.14 7.06 17.11
CA HIS A 107 5.27 6.27 17.64
C HIS A 107 6.37 6.03 16.59
N GLY A 108 6.40 6.81 15.51
CA GLY A 108 7.36 6.68 14.41
C GLY A 108 8.80 7.03 14.76
N PHE A 109 9.70 6.98 13.76
CA PHE A 109 11.12 7.29 13.91
C PHE A 109 11.45 8.76 13.52
N LYS A 110 12.56 9.28 14.04
CA LYS A 110 13.11 10.60 13.65
C LYS A 110 14.20 10.49 12.58
N SER A 111 14.98 9.40 12.61
CA SER A 111 16.03 9.07 11.63
C SER A 111 16.04 7.55 11.41
N LEU A 112 16.21 7.11 10.15
CA LEU A 112 16.31 5.68 9.83
C LEU A 112 17.64 5.10 10.31
N GLU A 113 18.68 5.93 10.36
CA GLU A 113 20.04 5.61 10.78
C GLU A 113 20.10 5.03 12.20
N GLU A 114 19.22 5.48 13.11
CA GLU A 114 19.10 4.95 14.47
C GLU A 114 18.75 3.45 14.50
N PHE A 115 18.11 2.94 13.45
CA PHE A 115 17.65 1.56 13.34
C PHE A 115 18.55 0.68 12.45
N TYR A 116 19.70 1.19 12.01
CA TYR A 116 20.64 0.44 11.18
C TYR A 116 21.09 -0.90 11.78
N PRO A 117 21.33 -1.02 13.11
CA PRO A 117 21.60 -2.33 13.71
C PRO A 117 20.46 -3.33 13.49
N LEU A 118 19.20 -2.89 13.59
CA LEU A 118 18.03 -3.73 13.34
C LEU A 118 17.93 -4.09 11.85
N PHE A 119 18.18 -3.14 10.94
CA PHE A 119 18.14 -3.37 9.50
C PHE A 119 19.23 -4.35 9.04
N SER A 120 20.40 -4.32 9.67
CA SER A 120 21.47 -5.31 9.45
C SER A 120 20.98 -6.73 9.80
N GLU A 121 20.23 -6.89 10.89
CA GLU A 121 19.68 -8.19 11.27
C GLU A 121 18.53 -8.63 10.37
N MET A 122 17.66 -7.70 9.95
CA MET A 122 16.64 -7.98 8.95
C MET A 122 17.26 -8.46 7.63
N GLU A 123 18.36 -7.84 7.19
CA GLU A 123 19.10 -8.26 6.01
C GLU A 123 19.60 -9.70 6.14
N ARG A 124 20.20 -10.05 7.29
CA ARG A 124 20.69 -11.41 7.57
C ARG A 124 19.56 -12.44 7.61
N LEU A 125 18.39 -12.06 8.12
CA LEU A 125 17.19 -12.90 8.19
C LEU A 125 16.42 -12.98 6.87
N GLY A 126 16.76 -12.16 5.86
CA GLY A 126 16.09 -12.11 4.57
C GLY A 126 14.71 -11.43 4.59
N LEU A 127 14.42 -10.66 5.65
CA LEU A 127 13.21 -9.87 5.82
C LEU A 127 13.24 -8.62 4.94
N SER A 128 12.09 -7.96 4.77
CA SER A 128 11.94 -6.73 3.99
C SER A 128 11.68 -5.49 4.86
N LEU A 129 12.05 -4.33 4.34
CA LEU A 129 11.81 -3.03 4.95
C LEU A 129 10.84 -2.23 4.08
N HIS A 130 9.69 -1.88 4.65
CA HIS A 130 8.62 -1.17 3.99
C HIS A 130 8.56 0.25 4.53
N ILE A 131 8.63 1.27 3.69
CA ILE A 131 8.78 2.65 4.17
C ILE A 131 7.66 3.54 3.61
N HIS A 132 6.86 4.12 4.50
CA HIS A 132 6.04 5.28 4.17
C HIS A 132 6.97 6.50 4.07
N GLY A 133 7.36 6.88 2.86
CA GLY A 133 8.43 7.84 2.64
C GLY A 133 7.96 9.28 2.52
N GLU A 134 7.56 9.93 3.62
CA GLU A 134 7.26 11.37 3.65
C GLU A 134 8.12 12.08 4.71
N GLN A 135 8.72 13.22 4.36
CA GLN A 135 9.57 14.00 5.25
C GLN A 135 8.74 14.65 6.39
N PRO A 136 9.01 14.34 7.67
CA PRO A 136 8.36 15.01 8.78
C PRO A 136 8.54 16.52 8.74
N GLY A 137 7.46 17.26 8.97
CA GLY A 137 7.46 18.73 8.97
C GLY A 137 7.46 19.40 7.59
N ALA A 138 7.61 18.64 6.50
CA ALA A 138 7.49 19.16 5.15
C ALA A 138 6.01 19.33 4.73
N SER A 139 5.77 20.16 3.71
CA SER A 139 4.45 20.22 3.08
C SER A 139 4.11 18.86 2.45
N PRO A 140 2.86 18.36 2.59
CA PRO A 140 2.41 17.11 1.95
C PRO A 140 2.60 17.05 0.42
N LEU A 141 2.79 18.21 -0.22
CA LEU A 141 3.03 18.32 -1.66
C LEU A 141 4.45 17.91 -2.05
N CYS A 142 5.44 18.11 -1.18
CA CYS A 142 6.85 17.84 -1.48
C CYS A 142 7.52 16.88 -0.47
N ALA A 143 6.81 16.44 0.56
CA ALA A 143 7.33 15.59 1.62
C ALA A 143 7.94 14.28 1.08
N GLU A 144 7.31 13.64 0.09
CA GLU A 144 7.85 12.42 -0.51
C GLU A 144 9.17 12.64 -1.24
N GLN A 145 9.22 13.66 -2.11
CA GLN A 145 10.41 14.02 -2.85
C GLN A 145 11.58 14.37 -1.92
N GLN A 146 11.33 15.02 -0.80
CA GLN A 146 12.37 15.34 0.18
C GLN A 146 12.86 14.10 0.94
N PHE A 147 12.02 13.08 1.08
CA PHE A 147 12.34 11.89 1.86
C PHE A 147 13.09 10.81 1.06
N ILE A 148 12.90 10.74 -0.26
CA ILE A 148 13.39 9.62 -1.08
C ILE A 148 14.89 9.34 -0.92
N THR A 149 15.72 10.37 -0.73
CA THR A 149 17.16 10.21 -0.50
C THR A 149 17.46 9.38 0.75
N HIS A 150 16.66 9.47 1.80
CA HIS A 150 16.81 8.64 3.00
C HIS A 150 16.53 7.17 2.69
N VAL A 151 15.52 6.88 1.86
CA VAL A 151 15.22 5.51 1.41
C VAL A 151 16.37 4.95 0.58
N GLU A 152 16.93 5.75 -0.34
CA GLU A 152 18.09 5.33 -1.11
C GLU A 152 19.31 5.06 -0.22
N ASN A 153 19.54 5.88 0.81
CA ASN A 153 20.65 5.69 1.75
C ASN A 153 20.56 4.37 2.50
N VAL A 154 19.36 3.98 2.97
CA VAL A 154 19.15 2.66 3.60
C VAL A 154 19.43 1.54 2.61
N ALA A 155 18.87 1.61 1.40
CA ALA A 155 19.07 0.59 0.39
C ALA A 155 20.56 0.42 0.00
N ARG A 156 21.32 1.52 -0.08
CA ARG A 156 22.77 1.50 -0.32
C ARG A 156 23.57 0.95 0.86
N ALA A 157 23.15 1.25 2.10
CA ALA A 157 23.83 0.75 3.30
C ALA A 157 23.65 -0.76 3.48
N PHE A 158 22.51 -1.32 3.06
CA PHE A 158 22.16 -2.73 3.20
C PHE A 158 21.80 -3.34 1.84
N PRO A 159 22.79 -3.65 0.99
CA PRO A 159 22.57 -4.03 -0.41
C PRO A 159 21.84 -5.37 -0.61
N LYS A 160 21.66 -6.19 0.43
CA LYS A 160 20.86 -7.44 0.37
C LYS A 160 19.48 -7.28 1.03
N LEU A 161 19.25 -6.21 1.78
CA LEU A 161 17.94 -5.90 2.35
C LEU A 161 17.00 -5.47 1.23
N LYS A 162 15.82 -6.09 1.16
CA LYS A 162 14.77 -5.68 0.21
C LYS A 162 14.07 -4.47 0.78
N VAL A 163 14.27 -3.30 0.18
CA VAL A 163 13.64 -2.05 0.61
C VAL A 163 12.49 -1.73 -0.34
N VAL A 164 11.33 -1.38 0.21
CA VAL A 164 10.14 -0.98 -0.54
C VAL A 164 9.79 0.46 -0.18
N ALA A 165 9.89 1.36 -1.16
CA ALA A 165 9.24 2.67 -1.09
C ALA A 165 7.74 2.44 -1.31
N GLU A 166 6.95 2.55 -0.25
CA GLU A 166 5.52 2.26 -0.34
C GLU A 166 4.78 3.36 -1.09
N HIS A 167 3.66 2.99 -1.75
CA HIS A 167 2.62 3.86 -2.32
C HIS A 167 3.18 5.15 -2.92
N ILE A 168 4.17 5.00 -3.81
CA ILE A 168 4.91 6.15 -4.36
C ILE A 168 3.97 7.05 -5.17
N SER A 169 4.12 8.35 -5.03
CA SER A 169 3.25 9.35 -5.66
C SER A 169 4.03 10.35 -6.53
N THR A 170 5.36 10.28 -6.58
CA THR A 170 6.22 11.22 -7.29
C THR A 170 7.07 10.59 -8.39
N LYS A 171 7.41 11.37 -9.42
CA LYS A 171 8.38 10.99 -10.45
C LYS A 171 9.75 10.65 -9.86
N GLN A 172 10.19 11.40 -8.85
CA GLN A 172 11.51 11.23 -8.23
C GLN A 172 11.63 9.87 -7.51
N SER A 173 10.57 9.39 -6.88
CA SER A 173 10.53 8.03 -6.30
C SER A 173 10.70 6.96 -7.37
N ILE A 174 10.09 7.12 -8.54
CA ILE A 174 10.24 6.18 -9.67
C ILE A 174 11.70 6.16 -10.15
N GLU A 175 12.30 7.34 -10.33
CA GLU A 175 13.70 7.43 -10.76
C GLU A 175 14.66 6.82 -9.72
N ALA A 176 14.39 7.00 -8.42
CA ALA A 176 15.15 6.38 -7.35
C ALA A 176 15.06 4.85 -7.41
N VAL A 177 13.84 4.31 -7.56
CA VAL A 177 13.61 2.87 -7.76
C VAL A 177 14.40 2.37 -8.95
N GLN A 178 14.43 3.08 -10.08
CA GLN A 178 15.20 2.64 -11.25
C GLN A 178 16.70 2.55 -10.98
N ARG A 179 17.28 3.51 -10.26
CA ARG A 179 18.73 3.62 -10.01
C ARG A 179 19.27 2.66 -8.93
N ILE A 180 18.45 2.18 -8.00
CA ILE A 180 18.88 1.34 -6.87
C ILE A 180 18.39 -0.11 -7.03
N HIS A 181 19.28 -1.09 -6.91
CA HIS A 181 18.97 -2.48 -7.29
C HIS A 181 18.00 -3.17 -6.32
N ASN A 182 18.20 -3.00 -5.02
CA ASN A 182 17.40 -3.59 -3.94
C ASN A 182 16.27 -2.66 -3.44
N LEU A 183 15.90 -1.66 -4.24
CA LEU A 183 14.79 -0.76 -3.97
C LEU A 183 13.65 -1.05 -4.96
N GLY A 184 12.52 -1.51 -4.42
CA GLY A 184 11.25 -1.66 -5.13
C GLY A 184 10.25 -0.61 -4.67
N ALA A 185 9.11 -0.54 -5.34
CA ALA A 185 8.02 0.29 -4.89
C ALA A 185 6.65 -0.34 -5.15
N SER A 186 5.76 -0.13 -4.19
CA SER A 186 4.35 -0.40 -4.40
C SER A 186 3.65 0.80 -5.02
N VAL A 187 2.70 0.54 -5.90
CA VAL A 187 1.86 1.55 -6.55
C VAL A 187 0.40 1.20 -6.28
N THR A 188 -0.35 2.19 -5.85
CA THR A 188 -1.77 2.02 -5.52
C THR A 188 -2.63 2.15 -6.77
N PRO A 189 -3.84 1.53 -6.80
CA PRO A 189 -4.80 1.80 -7.86
C PRO A 189 -5.16 3.28 -7.98
N HIS A 190 -5.36 3.97 -6.86
CA HIS A 190 -5.85 5.34 -6.87
C HIS A 190 -4.81 6.35 -7.40
N HIS A 191 -3.53 6.23 -7.06
CA HIS A 191 -2.47 7.11 -7.59
C HIS A 191 -2.21 6.94 -9.09
N ILE A 192 -2.69 5.85 -9.73
CA ILE A 192 -2.67 5.71 -11.20
C ILE A 192 -3.72 6.62 -11.85
N PHE A 193 -4.81 6.96 -11.16
CA PHE A 193 -5.91 7.72 -11.74
C PHE A 193 -5.88 9.20 -11.39
N ILE A 194 -5.72 9.51 -10.10
CA ILE A 194 -6.02 10.84 -9.57
C ILE A 194 -4.78 11.74 -9.52
N THR A 195 -5.01 13.05 -9.50
CA THR A 195 -3.99 14.07 -9.23
C THR A 195 -4.37 14.88 -8.00
N VAL A 196 -3.47 15.76 -7.55
CA VAL A 196 -3.73 16.70 -6.46
C VAL A 196 -4.97 17.56 -6.72
N ASP A 197 -5.23 17.88 -7.99
CA ASP A 197 -6.37 18.68 -8.42
C ASP A 197 -7.69 17.93 -8.24
N ASP A 198 -7.70 16.60 -8.11
CA ASP A 198 -8.90 15.85 -7.76
C ASP A 198 -9.19 15.91 -6.25
N VAL A 199 -8.15 16.08 -5.43
CA VAL A 199 -8.21 15.96 -3.96
C VAL A 199 -8.40 17.30 -3.27
N LEU A 200 -7.66 18.33 -3.71
CA LEU A 200 -7.62 19.65 -3.07
C LEU A 200 -8.29 20.73 -3.93
N SER A 201 -8.79 21.78 -3.29
CA SER A 201 -9.32 22.98 -3.97
C SER A 201 -8.24 24.02 -4.33
N ASP A 202 -7.16 24.08 -3.56
CA ASP A 202 -5.95 24.90 -3.81
C ASP A 202 -4.75 24.18 -3.18
N THR A 203 -3.55 24.42 -3.70
CA THR A 203 -2.28 23.85 -3.21
C THR A 203 -1.40 24.90 -2.54
N ARG A 204 -1.70 26.19 -2.67
CA ARG A 204 -0.87 27.27 -2.11
C ARG A 204 -1.01 27.33 -0.59
N GLY A 205 0.12 27.24 0.09
CA GLY A 205 0.18 27.34 1.55
C GLY A 205 -0.32 26.09 2.29
N VAL A 206 -0.49 24.96 1.60
CA VAL A 206 -0.86 23.69 2.22
C VAL A 206 0.27 23.17 3.09
N THR A 207 -0.03 22.99 4.37
CA THR A 207 0.81 22.39 5.40
C THR A 207 0.13 21.14 5.95
N LEU A 208 0.82 20.37 6.78
CA LEU A 208 0.22 19.23 7.48
C LEU A 208 -0.93 19.65 8.41
N ASP A 209 -0.85 20.84 9.00
CA ASP A 209 -1.80 21.33 10.00
C ASP A 209 -3.10 21.86 9.38
N ASN A 210 -3.05 22.37 8.15
CA ASN A 210 -4.20 23.02 7.51
C ASN A 210 -4.76 22.25 6.31
N ILE A 211 -4.14 21.13 5.89
CA ILE A 211 -4.51 20.44 4.65
C ILE A 211 -5.99 20.09 4.57
N THR A 212 -6.63 19.72 5.68
CA THR A 212 -8.06 19.36 5.71
C THR A 212 -8.97 20.51 5.29
N ASP A 213 -8.54 21.76 5.46
CA ASP A 213 -9.30 22.94 5.03
C ASP A 213 -9.36 23.07 3.49
N PHE A 214 -8.45 22.41 2.79
CA PHE A 214 -8.34 22.41 1.33
C PHE A 214 -8.92 21.15 0.69
N VAL A 215 -9.28 20.12 1.46
CA VAL A 215 -9.80 18.85 0.94
C VAL A 215 -11.20 19.09 0.36
N LYS A 216 -11.32 18.97 -0.97
CA LYS A 216 -12.61 19.09 -1.66
C LYS A 216 -13.32 17.76 -1.83
N ASP A 217 -12.57 16.68 -2.01
CA ASP A 217 -13.10 15.32 -2.03
C ASP A 217 -12.41 14.51 -0.93
N PRO A 218 -13.08 14.31 0.23
CA PRO A 218 -12.49 13.55 1.31
C PRO A 218 -12.23 12.10 0.90
N HIS A 219 -13.01 11.49 0.01
CA HIS A 219 -12.85 10.08 -0.36
C HIS A 219 -11.63 9.81 -1.25
N LEU A 220 -11.04 10.85 -1.84
CA LEU A 220 -9.76 10.80 -2.55
C LEU A 220 -8.57 11.27 -1.70
N TYR A 221 -8.83 11.88 -0.53
CA TYR A 221 -7.79 12.30 0.40
C TYR A 221 -7.09 11.12 1.07
N CYS A 222 -5.80 10.97 0.76
CA CYS A 222 -4.88 9.94 1.26
C CYS A 222 -3.46 10.49 1.46
N LYS A 223 -2.56 9.64 1.98
CA LYS A 223 -1.17 9.97 2.27
C LYS A 223 -0.26 8.84 1.78
N PRO A 224 0.71 9.11 0.89
CA PRO A 224 1.06 10.40 0.31
C PRO A 224 -0.09 11.00 -0.51
N LEU A 225 -0.24 12.31 -0.44
CA LEU A 225 -1.23 13.02 -1.24
C LEU A 225 -0.97 12.75 -2.73
N ALA A 226 -2.01 12.57 -3.53
CA ALA A 226 -1.86 12.58 -4.99
C ALA A 226 -1.14 13.85 -5.45
N LYS A 227 -0.26 13.73 -6.45
CA LYS A 227 0.66 14.80 -6.85
C LYS A 227 0.25 15.39 -8.20
N SER A 228 1.19 16.00 -8.92
CA SER A 228 0.91 16.67 -10.19
C SER A 228 0.50 15.68 -11.29
N VAL A 229 -0.01 16.22 -12.40
CA VAL A 229 -0.22 15.44 -13.64
C VAL A 229 1.09 14.78 -14.10
N GLU A 230 2.23 15.49 -14.00
CA GLU A 230 3.54 14.95 -14.37
C GLU A 230 3.90 13.73 -13.52
N ASP A 231 3.65 13.79 -12.21
CA ASP A 231 3.94 12.67 -11.31
C ASP A 231 3.06 11.45 -11.60
N ARG A 232 1.74 11.66 -11.77
CA ARG A 232 0.82 10.58 -12.17
C ARG A 232 1.23 9.95 -13.49
N ASP A 233 1.58 10.78 -14.47
CA ASP A 233 1.98 10.29 -15.80
C ASP A 233 3.33 9.58 -15.76
N ALA A 234 4.23 9.96 -14.84
CA ALA A 234 5.45 9.21 -14.58
C ALA A 234 5.14 7.80 -14.03
N ILE A 235 4.19 7.65 -13.09
CA ILE A 235 3.73 6.34 -12.59
C ILE A 235 3.20 5.49 -13.75
N ARG A 236 2.31 6.07 -14.56
CA ARG A 236 1.73 5.41 -15.74
C ARG A 236 2.80 4.97 -16.73
N GLN A 237 3.76 5.84 -17.02
CA GLN A 237 4.85 5.53 -17.93
C GLN A 237 5.76 4.42 -17.39
N ALA A 238 6.00 4.41 -16.08
CA ALA A 238 6.79 3.36 -15.44
C ALA A 238 6.09 1.99 -15.50
N ILE A 239 4.76 1.94 -15.34
CA ILE A 239 3.96 0.73 -15.57
C ILE A 239 4.11 0.25 -17.02
N LYS A 240 3.96 1.16 -18.00
CA LYS A 240 4.11 0.83 -19.44
C LYS A 240 5.53 0.36 -19.80
N SER A 241 6.54 0.78 -19.04
CA SER A 241 7.93 0.37 -19.24
C SER A 241 8.26 -1.05 -18.75
N LYS A 242 7.28 -1.77 -18.17
CA LYS A 242 7.42 -3.13 -17.62
C LYS A 242 8.45 -3.22 -16.50
N SER A 243 8.53 -2.21 -15.63
CA SER A 243 9.44 -2.24 -14.48
C SER A 243 9.12 -3.43 -13.56
N GLU A 244 10.07 -4.34 -13.40
CA GLU A 244 9.94 -5.50 -12.51
C GLU A 244 9.98 -5.12 -11.01
N LYS A 245 10.39 -3.88 -10.71
CA LYS A 245 10.49 -3.34 -9.34
C LYS A 245 9.27 -2.54 -8.91
N LEU A 246 8.26 -2.42 -9.78
CA LEU A 246 6.96 -1.82 -9.46
C LEU A 246 5.90 -2.91 -9.40
N PHE A 247 5.11 -2.90 -8.34
CA PHE A 247 4.09 -3.91 -8.08
C PHE A 247 2.90 -3.36 -7.30
N LEU A 248 1.82 -4.13 -7.25
CA LEU A 248 0.61 -3.78 -6.52
C LEU A 248 0.88 -3.68 -5.02
N GLY A 249 0.55 -2.52 -4.45
CA GLY A 249 0.18 -2.37 -3.04
C GLY A 249 -0.98 -1.40 -2.98
N SER A 250 -2.15 -1.86 -2.56
CA SER A 250 -3.40 -1.13 -2.75
C SER A 250 -3.50 0.12 -1.90
N ASP A 251 -2.79 0.11 -0.77
CA ASP A 251 -3.01 1.01 0.37
C ASP A 251 -4.51 1.19 0.65
N SER A 252 -5.26 0.08 0.55
CA SER A 252 -6.69 0.08 0.87
C SER A 252 -6.84 0.40 2.35
N ALA A 253 -7.29 1.63 2.61
CA ALA A 253 -7.30 2.24 3.93
C ALA A 253 -8.74 2.65 4.30
N PRO A 254 -9.56 1.71 4.80
CA PRO A 254 -10.97 1.95 5.06
C PRO A 254 -11.16 2.91 6.23
N HIS A 255 -12.10 3.83 6.07
CA HIS A 255 -12.59 4.77 7.07
C HIS A 255 -14.10 4.91 6.88
N SER A 256 -14.85 5.00 7.98
CA SER A 256 -16.31 5.08 7.90
C SER A 256 -16.75 6.32 7.11
N LEU A 257 -17.86 6.18 6.38
CA LEU A 257 -18.53 7.26 5.66
C LEU A 257 -18.67 8.51 6.55
N VAL A 258 -19.16 8.31 7.78
CA VAL A 258 -19.32 9.38 8.78
C VAL A 258 -17.99 10.09 9.08
N SER A 259 -16.89 9.34 9.27
CA SER A 259 -15.59 9.95 9.54
C SER A 259 -15.04 10.73 8.34
N LYS A 260 -15.24 10.24 7.11
CA LYS A 260 -14.81 10.91 5.88
C LYS A 260 -15.62 12.17 5.58
N GLN A 261 -16.86 12.26 6.05
CA GLN A 261 -17.71 13.46 5.92
C GLN A 261 -17.54 14.46 7.08
N GLY A 262 -16.65 14.17 8.04
CA GLY A 262 -16.33 15.08 9.13
C GLY A 262 -15.51 16.30 8.69
N LYS A 263 -15.36 17.28 9.59
CA LYS A 263 -14.56 18.50 9.34
C LYS A 263 -13.06 18.21 9.14
N THR A 264 -12.57 17.14 9.77
CA THR A 264 -11.18 16.69 9.69
C THR A 264 -11.15 15.26 9.14
N PRO A 265 -11.41 15.08 7.84
CA PRO A 265 -11.53 13.76 7.26
C PRO A 265 -10.22 12.99 7.39
N PRO A 266 -10.23 11.71 7.80
CA PRO A 266 -9.03 10.91 7.87
C PRO A 266 -8.50 10.59 6.47
N ALA A 267 -7.17 10.50 6.35
CA ALA A 267 -6.50 10.12 5.11
C ALA A 267 -6.62 8.61 4.84
N GLY A 268 -7.07 8.25 3.65
CA GLY A 268 -7.15 6.87 3.17
C GLY A 268 -8.22 6.70 2.09
N VAL A 269 -7.93 5.89 1.07
CA VAL A 269 -8.86 5.48 0.02
C VAL A 269 -9.21 4.02 0.21
N PHE A 270 -10.50 3.67 0.15
CA PHE A 270 -10.93 2.27 0.25
C PHE A 270 -11.05 1.64 -1.13
N THR A 271 -10.13 0.72 -1.46
CA THR A 271 -10.05 0.07 -2.78
C THR A 271 -10.32 -1.43 -2.74
N GLN A 272 -10.30 -2.07 -1.56
CA GLN A 272 -10.30 -3.54 -1.41
C GLN A 272 -11.29 -4.30 -2.31
N PRO A 273 -12.59 -3.93 -2.39
CA PRO A 273 -13.59 -4.78 -3.03
C PRO A 273 -13.45 -4.90 -4.55
N PHE A 274 -12.64 -4.06 -5.19
CA PHE A 274 -12.57 -3.93 -6.65
C PHE A 274 -11.13 -3.71 -7.16
N ILE A 275 -10.10 -4.10 -6.40
CA ILE A 275 -8.67 -3.86 -6.76
C ILE A 275 -8.38 -4.29 -8.20
N MET A 276 -8.70 -5.53 -8.56
CA MET A 276 -8.42 -6.04 -9.91
C MET A 276 -9.27 -5.38 -10.99
N ASN A 277 -10.48 -4.91 -10.67
CA ASN A 277 -11.30 -4.12 -11.59
C ASN A 277 -10.68 -2.74 -11.87
N TYR A 278 -10.17 -2.06 -10.82
CA TYR A 278 -9.50 -0.78 -10.97
C TYR A 278 -8.23 -0.92 -11.80
N LEU A 279 -7.41 -1.93 -11.51
CA LEU A 279 -6.19 -2.18 -12.27
C LEU A 279 -6.49 -2.57 -13.72
N ALA A 280 -7.46 -3.46 -13.97
CA ALA A 280 -7.88 -3.79 -15.33
C ALA A 280 -8.35 -2.54 -16.10
N THR A 281 -9.09 -1.65 -15.44
CA THR A 281 -9.52 -0.37 -16.02
C THR A 281 -8.33 0.53 -16.35
N ALA A 282 -7.37 0.68 -15.42
CA ALA A 282 -6.18 1.48 -15.64
C ALA A 282 -5.33 0.93 -16.79
N PHE A 283 -5.04 -0.37 -16.78
CA PHE A 283 -4.17 -1.00 -17.77
C PHE A 283 -4.81 -1.01 -19.17
N LYS A 284 -6.15 -1.14 -19.25
CA LYS A 284 -6.89 -0.93 -20.52
C LYS A 284 -6.75 0.51 -21.02
N GLN A 285 -6.95 1.51 -20.15
CA GLN A 285 -6.83 2.93 -20.53
C GLN A 285 -5.41 3.32 -20.94
N LEU A 286 -4.39 2.64 -20.42
CA LEU A 286 -2.98 2.89 -20.72
C LEU A 286 -2.47 2.15 -21.97
N ASP A 287 -3.30 1.28 -22.55
CA ASP A 287 -2.94 0.39 -23.67
C ASP A 287 -1.72 -0.48 -23.33
N CYS A 288 -1.80 -1.18 -22.17
CA CYS A 288 -0.74 -2.05 -21.66
C CYS A 288 -1.27 -3.24 -20.87
N PHE A 289 -2.46 -3.73 -21.27
CA PHE A 289 -3.24 -4.75 -20.56
C PHE A 289 -2.46 -6.05 -20.30
N GLU A 290 -1.53 -6.40 -21.19
CA GLU A 290 -0.69 -7.58 -21.09
C GLU A 290 0.32 -7.54 -19.91
N TYR A 291 0.54 -6.38 -19.28
CA TYR A 291 1.42 -6.24 -18.11
C TYR A 291 0.69 -6.37 -16.77
N LEU A 292 -0.65 -6.46 -16.78
CA LEU A 292 -1.46 -6.52 -15.56
C LEU A 292 -1.07 -7.70 -14.66
N GLU A 293 -0.89 -8.88 -15.24
CA GLU A 293 -0.47 -10.07 -14.49
C GLU A 293 0.90 -9.88 -13.84
N ALA A 294 1.87 -9.31 -14.58
CA ALA A 294 3.21 -9.09 -14.04
C ALA A 294 3.16 -8.14 -12.84
N PHE A 295 2.52 -6.98 -13.01
CA PHE A 295 2.41 -5.95 -11.98
C PHE A 295 1.66 -6.43 -10.73
N ALA A 296 0.53 -7.10 -10.90
CA ALA A 296 -0.35 -7.46 -9.79
C ALA A 296 -0.01 -8.80 -9.13
N CYS A 297 0.66 -9.73 -9.84
CA CYS A 297 0.82 -11.12 -9.38
C CYS A 297 2.26 -11.62 -9.30
N LYS A 298 3.22 -11.01 -10.03
CA LYS A 298 4.57 -11.57 -10.18
C LYS A 298 5.67 -10.68 -9.61
N ASN A 299 5.71 -9.41 -10.01
CA ASN A 299 6.80 -8.48 -9.71
C ASN A 299 7.10 -8.41 -8.20
N GLY A 300 6.06 -8.20 -7.39
CA GLY A 300 6.19 -8.10 -5.94
C GLY A 300 6.64 -9.39 -5.28
N ALA A 301 6.06 -10.54 -5.67
CA ALA A 301 6.47 -11.86 -5.19
C ALA A 301 7.94 -12.15 -5.49
N MET A 302 8.38 -11.84 -6.72
CA MET A 302 9.77 -12.02 -7.16
C MET A 302 10.71 -11.10 -6.40
N PHE A 303 10.38 -9.80 -6.31
CA PHE A 303 11.21 -8.81 -5.61
C PHE A 303 11.40 -9.14 -4.13
N LEU A 304 10.31 -9.51 -3.44
CA LEU A 304 10.34 -9.87 -2.03
C LEU A 304 10.84 -11.29 -1.76
N GLY A 305 10.94 -12.13 -2.80
CA GLY A 305 11.31 -13.55 -2.68
C GLY A 305 10.26 -14.37 -1.93
N LEU A 306 8.98 -14.06 -2.16
CA LEU A 306 7.86 -14.76 -1.53
C LEU A 306 7.71 -16.18 -2.08
N PRO A 307 7.29 -17.15 -1.25
CA PRO A 307 7.09 -18.51 -1.74
C PRO A 307 5.95 -18.57 -2.76
N PRO A 308 5.92 -19.59 -3.64
CA PRO A 308 4.75 -19.86 -4.47
C PRO A 308 3.49 -20.03 -3.62
N LYS A 309 2.34 -19.50 -4.09
CA LYS A 309 1.01 -19.75 -3.50
C LYS A 309 0.21 -20.70 -4.37
N GLN A 310 -0.80 -21.35 -3.78
CA GLN A 310 -1.81 -22.07 -4.54
C GLN A 310 -2.55 -21.09 -5.45
N THR A 311 -2.55 -21.36 -6.74
CA THR A 311 -3.09 -20.41 -7.72
C THR A 311 -4.60 -20.50 -7.82
N ARG A 312 -5.28 -19.46 -7.36
CA ARG A 312 -6.66 -19.15 -7.78
C ARG A 312 -6.64 -18.24 -8.99
N TRP A 313 -7.71 -18.28 -9.77
CA TRP A 313 -7.78 -17.59 -11.06
C TRP A 313 -9.02 -16.72 -11.10
N LEU A 314 -8.87 -15.53 -11.66
CA LEU A 314 -9.96 -14.66 -12.06
C LEU A 314 -9.93 -14.46 -13.57
N GLN A 315 -11.08 -14.14 -14.13
CA GLN A 315 -11.24 -13.76 -15.53
C GLN A 315 -11.52 -12.28 -15.64
N VAL A 316 -10.65 -11.56 -16.35
CA VAL A 316 -10.89 -10.17 -16.71
C VAL A 316 -11.63 -10.12 -18.04
N VAL A 317 -12.82 -9.53 -18.02
CA VAL A 317 -13.68 -9.38 -19.20
C VAL A 317 -13.55 -7.95 -19.69
N GLU A 318 -12.51 -7.72 -20.48
CA GLU A 318 -12.03 -6.41 -20.89
C GLU A 318 -13.13 -5.49 -21.47
N ASP A 319 -14.07 -6.03 -22.23
CA ASP A 319 -15.13 -5.26 -22.92
C ASP A 319 -16.45 -5.16 -22.15
N GLU A 320 -16.50 -5.72 -20.94
CA GLU A 320 -17.63 -5.57 -20.04
C GLU A 320 -17.25 -4.65 -18.87
N THR A 321 -18.24 -3.90 -18.39
CA THR A 321 -18.08 -3.04 -17.21
C THR A 321 -19.07 -3.42 -16.12
N VAL A 322 -18.68 -3.13 -14.88
CA VAL A 322 -19.55 -3.17 -13.70
C VAL A 322 -19.57 -1.78 -13.07
N THR A 323 -20.71 -1.41 -12.49
CA THR A 323 -20.85 -0.14 -11.76
C THR A 323 -20.39 -0.36 -10.33
N VAL A 324 -19.46 0.47 -9.86
CA VAL A 324 -19.07 0.50 -8.45
C VAL A 324 -20.25 1.04 -7.64
N PRO A 325 -20.71 0.34 -6.59
CA PRO A 325 -21.79 0.84 -5.74
C PRO A 325 -21.36 2.12 -5.02
N ASP A 326 -22.33 2.99 -4.71
CA ASP A 326 -22.05 4.26 -4.01
C ASP A 326 -21.50 4.03 -2.59
N THR A 327 -21.97 2.98 -1.93
CA THR A 327 -21.52 2.57 -0.60
C THR A 327 -21.36 1.05 -0.51
N ILE A 328 -20.54 0.62 0.44
CA ILE A 328 -20.45 -0.77 0.90
C ILE A 328 -21.07 -0.84 2.29
N GLU A 329 -22.15 -1.60 2.40
CA GLU A 329 -22.96 -1.79 3.62
C GLU A 329 -23.43 -0.48 4.27
N ASN A 330 -23.53 0.61 3.50
CA ASN A 330 -23.79 1.97 4.00
C ASN A 330 -22.77 2.48 5.05
N ILE A 331 -21.61 1.81 5.18
CA ILE A 331 -20.57 2.14 6.16
C ILE A 331 -19.33 2.71 5.47
N LEU A 332 -19.01 2.24 4.27
CA LEU A 332 -17.80 2.63 3.54
C LEU A 332 -18.16 3.18 2.16
N VAL A 333 -17.31 4.04 1.61
CA VAL A 333 -17.38 4.50 0.21
C VAL A 333 -16.20 3.92 -0.53
N PRO A 334 -16.42 3.04 -1.53
CA PRO A 334 -15.34 2.50 -2.34
C PRO A 334 -14.80 3.57 -3.30
N PHE A 335 -13.54 3.41 -3.72
CA PHE A 335 -12.95 4.24 -4.75
C PHE A 335 -13.78 4.18 -6.05
N MET A 336 -13.91 5.31 -6.75
CA MET A 336 -14.73 5.39 -7.98
C MET A 336 -16.21 4.97 -7.79
N ALA A 337 -16.78 5.18 -6.60
CA ALA A 337 -18.22 5.07 -6.35
C ALA A 337 -19.06 5.68 -7.49
N GLY A 338 -20.05 4.91 -7.99
CA GLY A 338 -20.93 5.30 -9.09
C GLY A 338 -20.30 5.27 -10.49
N LYS A 339 -19.02 4.91 -10.64
CA LYS A 339 -18.35 4.82 -11.94
C LYS A 339 -18.44 3.41 -12.54
N GLN A 340 -18.32 3.34 -13.86
CA GLN A 340 -18.16 2.09 -14.59
C GLN A 340 -16.69 1.71 -14.66
N ILE A 341 -16.36 0.49 -14.27
CA ILE A 341 -15.01 -0.09 -14.32
C ILE A 341 -15.03 -1.46 -14.99
N VAL A 342 -13.90 -1.90 -15.53
CA VAL A 342 -13.76 -3.20 -16.21
C VAL A 342 -14.21 -4.34 -15.29
N LYS A 343 -15.00 -5.26 -15.82
CA LYS A 343 -15.55 -6.40 -15.09
C LYS A 343 -14.52 -7.50 -14.90
N THR A 344 -14.53 -8.09 -13.71
CA THR A 344 -13.82 -9.33 -13.37
C THR A 344 -14.83 -10.37 -12.88
N VAL A 345 -14.52 -11.64 -13.09
CA VAL A 345 -15.35 -12.79 -12.69
C VAL A 345 -14.44 -13.82 -12.02
N TYR A 346 -14.90 -14.40 -10.91
CA TYR A 346 -14.17 -15.37 -10.09
C TYR A 346 -14.65 -16.80 -10.32
#